data_AF-A0A0V0Z119-F1
#
_entry.id   AF-A0A0V0Z119-F1
#
_cell.length_a   1.000
_cell.length_b   1.000
_cell.length_c   1.000
_cell.angle_alpha   90.00
_cell.angle_beta   90.00
_cell.angle_gamma   90.00
#
_symmetry.space_group_name_H-M   'P 1'
#
loop_
_entity.id
_entity.type
_entity.pdbx_description
1 polymer ?
#
loop_
_entity_poly.entity_id
_entity_poly.type
_entity_poly.pdbx_seq_one_letter_code
_entity_poly.pdbx_strand_id
1 'polypeptide(L)'
;MKLLAKEFAYSQLIFYRAIVYKAPARIMGNALIARGAGWQNIPDVTGRAGHAVAKPLEHVIEANARNKFIAYNNIPPDIPKVKTKSNSKGVLMMNPEAQDEASWIVHTIPGFPKALTGYVFPPAEIQKGHLFICLTIKESEIDAIAMALRIATPLIYHNDIPDDPARPNLKKLVN
;
A
#
# COMPACT_ATOMS: atom_id res chain seq x y z
N MET A 1 -9.93 -17.26 13.84
CA MET A 1 -10.54 -15.92 13.59
C MET A 1 -10.32 -14.92 14.72
N LYS A 2 -10.52 -15.26 16.01
CA LYS A 2 -10.32 -14.31 17.13
C LYS A 2 -8.85 -13.86 17.35
N LEU A 3 -7.86 -14.66 16.97
CA LEU A 3 -6.43 -14.29 17.09
C LEU A 3 -6.04 -13.18 16.10
N LEU A 4 -6.35 -13.36 14.80
CA LEU A 4 -6.01 -12.38 13.76
C LEU A 4 -6.67 -11.01 14.00
N ALA A 5 -7.97 -10.98 14.33
CA ALA A 5 -8.67 -9.73 14.59
C ALA A 5 -8.11 -8.98 15.82
N LYS A 6 -7.60 -9.69 16.84
CA LYS A 6 -6.91 -9.09 17.98
C LYS A 6 -5.51 -8.58 17.63
N GLU A 7 -4.75 -9.32 16.81
CA GLU A 7 -3.42 -8.91 16.34
C GLU A 7 -3.49 -7.62 15.49
N PHE A 8 -4.51 -7.47 14.65
CA PHE A 8 -4.71 -6.23 13.87
C PHE A 8 -5.30 -5.06 14.68
N ALA A 9 -6.00 -5.32 15.78
CA ALA A 9 -6.64 -4.29 16.60
C ALA A 9 -5.74 -3.68 17.69
N TYR A 10 -4.68 -4.39 18.12
CA TYR A 10 -3.89 -4.00 19.32
C TYR A 10 -2.36 -4.05 19.15
N SER A 11 -1.82 -4.48 18.02
CA SER A 11 -0.36 -4.56 17.90
C SER A 11 0.24 -3.21 17.53
N GLN A 12 1.07 -2.65 18.41
CA GLN A 12 2.09 -1.63 18.07
C GLN A 12 3.30 -2.24 17.33
N LEU A 13 3.28 -3.55 17.08
CA LEU A 13 4.30 -4.36 16.41
C LEU A 13 3.62 -5.21 15.31
N ILE A 14 3.05 -4.60 14.28
CA ILE A 14 2.46 -5.38 13.18
C ILE A 14 3.58 -5.76 12.23
N PHE A 15 3.88 -7.06 12.16
CA PHE A 15 4.76 -7.63 11.14
C PHE A 15 4.15 -7.39 9.74
N TYR A 16 4.44 -6.26 9.09
CA TYR A 16 3.93 -5.95 7.75
C TYR A 16 4.69 -6.71 6.67
N ARG A 17 4.92 -8.01 6.84
CA ARG A 17 5.33 -8.89 5.73
C ARG A 17 4.15 -9.80 5.46
N ALA A 18 3.26 -9.32 4.60
CA ALA A 18 2.04 -10.02 4.25
C ALA A 18 1.85 -10.07 2.74
N ILE A 19 1.38 -11.22 2.26
CA ILE A 19 0.83 -11.36 0.92
C ILE A 19 -0.66 -11.58 1.08
N VAL A 20 -1.48 -10.77 0.42
CA VAL A 20 -2.94 -10.89 0.47
C VAL A 20 -3.48 -11.18 -0.91
N TYR A 21 -4.29 -12.22 -1.02
CA TYR A 21 -5.00 -12.60 -2.24
C TYR A 21 -6.51 -12.47 -2.05
N LYS A 22 -7.14 -11.64 -2.87
CA LYS A 22 -8.60 -11.57 -3.04
C LYS A 22 -8.98 -12.40 -4.26
N ALA A 23 -9.83 -13.42 -4.09
CA ALA A 23 -10.30 -14.21 -5.22
C ALA A 23 -11.34 -13.44 -6.07
N PRO A 24 -11.51 -13.81 -7.36
CA PRO A 24 -12.59 -13.30 -8.20
C PRO A 24 -13.97 -13.54 -7.56
N ALA A 25 -14.88 -12.56 -7.72
CA ALA A 25 -16.24 -12.59 -7.18
C ALA A 25 -16.34 -12.86 -5.65
N ARG A 26 -15.26 -12.62 -4.90
CA ARG A 26 -15.21 -12.71 -3.44
C ARG A 26 -14.79 -11.36 -2.85
N ILE A 27 -15.39 -11.02 -1.72
CA ILE A 27 -15.01 -9.86 -0.90
C ILE A 27 -14.08 -10.27 0.26
N MET A 28 -14.11 -11.53 0.67
CA MET A 28 -13.15 -12.09 1.63
C MET A 28 -11.80 -12.32 0.96
N GLY A 29 -10.71 -12.18 1.72
CA GLY A 29 -9.35 -12.43 1.26
C GLY A 29 -8.69 -13.63 1.95
N ASN A 30 -7.51 -13.99 1.46
CA ASN A 30 -6.57 -14.87 2.13
C ASN A 30 -5.25 -14.12 2.34
N ALA A 31 -4.63 -14.26 3.51
CA ALA A 31 -3.36 -13.65 3.81
C ALA A 31 -2.32 -14.71 4.20
N LEU A 32 -1.11 -14.57 3.68
CA LEU A 32 0.09 -15.21 4.20
C LEU A 32 0.86 -14.15 4.99
N ILE A 33 0.92 -14.30 6.31
CA ILE A 33 1.55 -13.34 7.21
C ILE A 33 2.82 -13.97 7.77
N ALA A 34 3.92 -13.21 7.82
CA ALA A 34 5.16 -13.69 8.44
C ALA A 34 4.89 -14.16 9.88
N ARG A 35 5.42 -15.35 10.23
CA ARG A 35 5.19 -16.09 11.49
C ARG A 35 3.83 -16.81 11.61
N GLY A 36 2.96 -16.71 10.61
CA GLY A 36 1.74 -17.50 10.50
C GLY A 36 1.98 -18.92 9.95
N ALA A 37 1.12 -19.85 10.34
CA ALA A 37 1.12 -21.23 9.81
C ALA A 37 0.36 -21.32 8.47
N GLY A 38 0.94 -20.76 7.41
CA GLY A 38 0.38 -20.81 6.04
C GLY A 38 -0.70 -19.77 5.75
N TRP A 39 -1.48 -19.99 4.69
CA TRP A 39 -2.55 -19.09 4.25
C TRP A 39 -3.73 -19.09 5.22
N GLN A 40 -4.23 -17.91 5.55
CA GLN A 40 -5.34 -17.72 6.49
C GLN A 40 -6.42 -16.83 5.88
N ASN A 41 -7.69 -17.22 6.06
CA ASN A 41 -8.83 -16.38 5.67
C ASN A 41 -8.82 -15.07 6.47
N ILE A 42 -9.01 -13.95 5.77
CA ILE A 42 -9.17 -12.61 6.34
C ILE A 42 -10.57 -12.06 5.99
N PRO A 43 -11.11 -11.13 6.78
CA PRO A 43 -12.44 -10.57 6.52
C PRO A 43 -12.48 -9.73 5.24
N ASP A 44 -13.61 -9.08 5.00
CA ASP A 44 -13.89 -8.25 3.83
C ASP A 44 -12.76 -7.25 3.53
N VAL A 45 -12.06 -7.44 2.40
CA VAL A 45 -10.97 -6.56 1.96
C VAL A 45 -11.47 -5.29 1.27
N THR A 46 -12.77 -5.20 0.99
CA THR A 46 -13.39 -4.02 0.38
C THR A 46 -13.81 -2.98 1.43
N GLY A 47 -13.90 -3.39 2.69
CA GLY A 47 -14.09 -2.51 3.85
C GLY A 47 -12.78 -1.98 4.42
N ARG A 48 -12.88 -1.07 5.39
CA ARG A 48 -11.72 -0.43 6.05
C ARG A 48 -11.17 -1.20 7.27
N ALA A 49 -11.92 -2.16 7.81
CA ALA A 49 -11.64 -2.69 9.15
C ALA A 49 -11.22 -4.16 9.17
N GLY A 50 -10.22 -4.47 10.00
CA GLY A 50 -9.95 -5.84 10.46
C GLY A 50 -9.08 -6.71 9.55
N HIS A 51 -8.31 -6.14 8.62
CA HIS A 51 -7.43 -6.90 7.72
C HIS A 51 -6.11 -6.21 7.39
N ALA A 52 -5.19 -7.02 6.84
CA ALA A 52 -3.79 -6.66 6.57
C ALA A 52 -3.56 -5.61 5.46
N VAL A 53 -4.61 -5.17 4.75
CA VAL A 53 -4.50 -4.18 3.65
C VAL A 53 -4.87 -2.77 4.12
N ALA A 54 -5.98 -2.63 4.86
CA ALA A 54 -6.46 -1.31 5.25
C ALA A 54 -5.59 -0.67 6.33
N LYS A 55 -5.05 -1.47 7.25
CA LYS A 55 -4.23 -0.94 8.36
C LYS A 55 -2.97 -0.22 7.86
N PRO A 56 -2.14 -0.79 6.97
CA PRO A 56 -1.01 -0.07 6.37
C PRO A 56 -1.40 1.17 5.54
N LEU A 57 -2.66 1.27 5.12
CA LEU A 57 -3.17 2.39 4.31
C LEU A 57 -3.91 3.44 5.12
N GLU A 58 -4.06 3.27 6.45
CA GLU A 58 -4.93 4.14 7.26
C GLU A 58 -4.56 5.62 7.16
N HIS A 59 -3.28 5.91 6.96
CA HIS A 59 -2.74 7.25 6.81
C HIS A 59 -2.57 7.72 5.35
N VAL A 60 -2.81 6.82 4.40
CA VAL A 60 -2.85 7.11 2.96
C VAL A 60 -4.26 7.56 2.57
N ILE A 61 -5.28 6.99 3.22
CA ILE A 61 -6.70 7.25 2.95
C ILE A 61 -7.27 8.43 3.74
N GLU A 62 -6.60 8.88 4.80
CA GLU A 62 -7.04 10.02 5.62
C GLU A 62 -5.89 10.99 5.85
N ALA A 63 -6.22 12.28 5.87
CA ALA A 63 -5.25 13.34 6.12
C ALA A 63 -4.65 13.21 7.53
N ASN A 64 -3.33 13.04 7.58
CA ASN A 64 -2.54 13.12 8.79
C ASN A 64 -1.27 13.91 8.49
N ALA A 65 -1.11 15.07 9.12
CA ALA A 65 -0.01 16.00 8.85
C ALA A 65 1.39 15.38 9.05
N ARG A 66 1.50 14.35 9.93
CA ARG A 66 2.75 13.66 10.22
C ARG A 66 3.09 12.58 9.19
N ASN A 67 2.10 12.04 8.48
CA ASN A 67 2.34 10.99 7.49
C ASN A 67 2.73 11.58 6.14
N LYS A 68 3.67 10.91 5.49
CA LYS A 68 4.19 11.27 4.18
C LYS A 68 4.30 10.02 3.31
N PHE A 69 3.81 10.09 2.08
CA PHE A 69 3.76 8.96 1.17
C PHE A 69 3.81 9.37 -0.31
N ILE A 70 4.21 8.40 -1.12
CA ILE A 70 4.08 8.40 -2.57
C ILE A 70 3.05 7.34 -2.93
N ALA A 71 2.10 7.70 -3.80
CA ALA A 71 1.18 6.75 -4.39
C ALA A 71 1.32 6.73 -5.90
N TYR A 72 1.37 5.53 -6.47
CA TYR A 72 1.57 5.32 -7.89
C TYR A 72 0.63 4.26 -8.45
N ASN A 73 0.09 4.49 -9.63
CA ASN A 73 -0.86 3.59 -10.28
C ASN A 73 -0.98 3.96 -11.76
N ASN A 74 -0.97 2.98 -12.66
CA ASN A 74 -1.15 3.24 -14.08
C ASN A 74 -2.60 3.57 -14.49
N ILE A 75 -3.56 3.25 -13.62
CA ILE A 75 -4.95 3.66 -13.72
C ILE A 75 -5.29 4.27 -12.36
N PRO A 76 -4.83 5.50 -12.08
CA PRO A 76 -5.05 6.12 -10.78
C PRO A 76 -6.54 6.45 -10.58
N PRO A 77 -7.00 6.54 -9.32
CA PRO A 77 -8.38 6.91 -9.03
C PRO A 77 -8.73 8.29 -9.59
N ASP A 78 -9.93 8.43 -10.14
CA ASP A 78 -10.53 9.69 -10.59
C ASP A 78 -9.77 10.46 -11.70
N ILE A 79 -8.72 9.89 -12.29
CA ILE A 79 -8.00 10.47 -13.44
C ILE A 79 -8.16 9.56 -14.66
N PRO A 80 -9.09 9.89 -15.59
CA PRO A 80 -9.34 9.06 -16.76
C PRO A 80 -8.25 9.21 -17.83
N LYS A 81 -8.01 8.12 -18.59
CA LYS A 81 -7.27 8.12 -19.87
C LYS A 81 -5.79 8.54 -19.82
N VAL A 82 -5.07 8.21 -18.75
CA VAL A 82 -3.61 8.45 -18.70
C VAL A 82 -2.86 7.38 -19.50
N LYS A 83 -1.97 7.79 -20.41
CA LYS A 83 -1.00 6.88 -21.05
C LYS A 83 0.21 6.72 -20.15
N THR A 84 0.57 5.48 -19.81
CA THR A 84 1.71 5.19 -18.93
C THR A 84 2.71 4.26 -19.61
N LYS A 85 3.96 4.28 -19.13
CA LYS A 85 5.03 3.36 -19.58
C LYS A 85 5.09 2.07 -18.75
N SER A 86 4.30 2.00 -17.69
CA SER A 86 4.33 0.97 -16.65
C SER A 86 2.94 0.58 -16.24
N ASN A 87 2.78 -0.67 -15.77
CA ASN A 87 1.56 -1.20 -15.18
C ASN A 87 1.60 -1.27 -13.64
N SER A 88 2.72 -0.84 -13.05
CA SER A 88 2.99 -0.91 -11.61
C SER A 88 2.03 -0.04 -10.81
N LYS A 89 1.67 -0.52 -9.62
CA LYS A 89 0.80 0.18 -8.67
C LYS A 89 1.26 -0.08 -7.23
N GLY A 90 1.11 0.90 -6.37
CA GLY A 90 1.54 0.77 -4.98
C GLY A 90 1.62 2.09 -4.24
N VAL A 91 2.07 1.97 -3.00
CA VAL A 91 2.26 3.07 -2.06
C VAL A 91 3.55 2.87 -1.29
N LEU A 92 4.35 3.92 -1.18
CA LEU A 92 5.53 3.99 -0.31
C LEU A 92 5.26 5.05 0.76
N MET A 93 5.29 4.68 2.03
CA MET A 93 4.88 5.53 3.15
C MET A 93 5.94 5.55 4.24
N MET A 94 6.27 6.74 4.75
CA MET A 94 7.16 6.91 5.91
C MET A 94 6.40 6.62 7.20
N ASN A 95 7.04 6.00 8.19
CA ASN A 95 6.47 5.84 9.52
C ASN A 95 6.86 7.03 10.42
N PRO A 96 5.93 7.91 10.83
CA PRO A 96 6.27 9.06 11.66
C PRO A 96 6.49 8.71 13.15
N GLU A 97 6.17 7.49 13.58
CA GLU A 97 6.19 7.07 14.98
C GLU A 97 7.41 6.21 15.33
N ALA A 98 8.04 5.58 14.34
CA ALA A 98 9.19 4.70 14.55
C ALA A 98 10.41 5.19 13.76
N GLN A 99 11.56 5.22 14.42
CA GLN A 99 12.81 5.62 13.79
C GLN A 99 13.26 4.59 12.74
N ASP A 100 13.60 5.08 11.54
CA ASP A 100 14.08 4.27 10.40
C ASP A 100 13.10 3.17 9.95
N GLU A 101 11.78 3.40 10.05
CA GLU A 101 10.76 2.49 9.52
C GLU A 101 9.91 3.13 8.40
N ALA A 102 9.62 2.36 7.37
CA ALA A 102 8.68 2.71 6.32
C ALA A 102 7.86 1.50 5.88
N SER A 103 6.79 1.75 5.11
CA SER A 103 5.94 0.73 4.53
C SER A 103 5.94 0.84 3.01
N TRP A 104 6.09 -0.30 2.34
CA TRP A 104 5.93 -0.40 0.89
C TRP A 104 4.86 -1.43 0.54
N ILE A 105 3.85 -0.97 -0.19
CA ILE A 105 2.71 -1.78 -0.62
C ILE A 105 2.72 -1.83 -2.14
N VAL A 106 2.68 -3.04 -2.69
CA VAL A 106 2.49 -3.28 -4.12
C VAL A 106 1.15 -3.97 -4.32
N HIS A 107 0.36 -3.53 -5.29
CA HIS A 107 -0.94 -4.14 -5.57
C HIS A 107 -1.27 -4.18 -7.06
N THR A 108 -2.37 -4.85 -7.37
CA THR A 108 -2.84 -5.06 -8.76
C THR A 108 -4.09 -4.26 -9.13
N ILE A 109 -4.71 -3.57 -8.16
CA ILE A 109 -6.01 -2.93 -8.28
C ILE A 109 -5.93 -1.56 -9.00
N PRO A 110 -6.57 -1.38 -10.17
CA PRO A 110 -6.73 -0.07 -10.79
C PRO A 110 -7.73 0.79 -9.99
N GLY A 111 -7.52 2.10 -9.93
CA GLY A 111 -8.39 3.04 -9.23
C GLY A 111 -8.24 3.03 -7.70
N PHE A 112 -7.13 2.48 -7.18
CA PHE A 112 -6.88 2.31 -5.74
C PHE A 112 -5.42 2.64 -5.37
N PRO A 113 -5.13 3.04 -4.12
CA PRO A 113 -6.08 3.65 -3.17
C PRO A 113 -6.49 5.05 -3.61
N LYS A 114 -7.60 5.58 -3.07
CA LYS A 114 -7.90 7.00 -3.21
C LYS A 114 -7.14 7.77 -2.14
N ALA A 115 -6.08 8.48 -2.56
CA ALA A 115 -5.26 9.25 -1.64
C ALA A 115 -6.11 10.31 -0.92
N LEU A 116 -6.09 10.31 0.41
CA LEU A 116 -6.71 11.31 1.29
C LEU A 116 -8.25 11.43 1.21
N THR A 117 -8.97 10.51 0.55
CA THR A 117 -10.45 10.58 0.41
C THR A 117 -11.19 9.35 0.95
N GLY A 118 -10.55 8.57 1.83
CA GLY A 118 -11.12 7.38 2.45
C GLY A 118 -10.81 6.06 1.72
N TYR A 119 -11.11 4.95 2.40
CA TYR A 119 -10.94 3.61 1.86
C TYR A 119 -12.08 3.28 0.90
N VAL A 120 -11.81 3.32 -0.40
CA VAL A 120 -12.79 2.99 -1.43
C VAL A 120 -12.23 1.90 -2.33
N PHE A 121 -12.71 0.67 -2.14
CA PHE A 121 -12.39 -0.43 -3.06
C PHE A 121 -13.21 -0.27 -4.35
N PRO A 122 -12.60 -0.23 -5.55
CA PRO A 122 -13.33 -0.01 -6.79
C PRO A 122 -14.37 -1.10 -7.07
N PRO A 123 -15.67 -0.78 -7.25
CA PRO A 123 -16.72 -1.80 -7.43
C PRO A 123 -16.48 -2.75 -8.61
N ALA A 124 -15.92 -2.23 -9.71
CA ALA A 124 -15.59 -3.01 -10.91
C ALA A 124 -14.51 -4.09 -10.66
N GLU A 125 -13.73 -3.94 -9.58
CA GLU A 125 -12.61 -4.82 -9.22
C GLU A 125 -13.05 -5.94 -8.24
N ILE A 126 -14.30 -5.92 -7.75
CA ILE A 126 -14.84 -6.99 -6.90
C ILE A 126 -14.93 -8.32 -7.68
N GLN A 127 -15.29 -8.26 -8.95
CA GLN A 127 -15.41 -9.45 -9.81
C GLN A 127 -14.05 -10.07 -10.19
N LYS A 128 -12.94 -9.38 -9.92
CA LYS A 128 -11.60 -9.78 -10.33
C LYS A 128 -10.76 -10.27 -9.15
N GLY A 129 -9.72 -11.04 -9.46
CA GLY A 129 -8.73 -11.47 -8.48
C GLY A 129 -7.65 -10.40 -8.30
N HIS A 130 -7.22 -10.17 -7.06
CA HIS A 130 -6.19 -9.17 -6.76
C HIS A 130 -5.18 -9.66 -5.74
N LEU A 131 -3.94 -9.25 -5.95
CA LEU A 131 -2.82 -9.43 -5.03
C LEU A 131 -2.43 -8.10 -4.37
N PHE A 132 -2.09 -8.17 -3.10
CA PHE A 132 -1.30 -7.18 -2.37
C PHE A 132 -0.05 -7.84 -1.80
N ILE A 133 1.05 -7.09 -1.81
CA ILE A 133 2.25 -7.38 -1.04
C ILE A 133 2.48 -6.17 -0.15
N CYS A 134 2.49 -6.38 1.16
CA CYS A 134 2.77 -5.36 2.16
C CYS A 134 4.13 -5.70 2.80
N LEU A 135 5.04 -4.73 2.85
CA LEU A 135 6.39 -4.85 3.37
C LEU A 135 6.69 -3.73 4.38
N THR A 136 7.11 -4.08 5.59
CA THR A 136 7.90 -3.18 6.44
C THR A 136 9.33 -3.15 5.90
N ILE A 137 9.83 -1.95 5.67
CA ILE A 137 11.18 -1.66 5.18
C ILE A 137 11.84 -0.64 6.12
N LYS A 138 13.14 -0.46 5.97
CA LYS A 138 13.82 0.65 6.64
C LYS A 138 13.68 1.94 5.85
N GLU A 139 13.66 3.09 6.51
CA GLU A 139 13.67 4.37 5.79
C GLU A 139 14.96 4.54 4.97
N SER A 140 16.08 4.02 5.47
CA SER A 140 17.35 3.95 4.75
C SER A 140 17.28 3.18 3.41
N GLU A 141 16.27 2.33 3.20
CA GLU A 141 16.04 1.62 1.94
C GLU A 141 15.20 2.42 0.93
N ILE A 142 14.59 3.55 1.34
CA ILE A 142 13.69 4.35 0.49
C ILE A 142 14.37 4.82 -0.79
N ASP A 143 15.62 5.28 -0.73
CA ASP A 143 16.30 5.80 -1.92
C ASP A 143 16.59 4.69 -2.95
N ALA A 144 16.93 3.49 -2.47
CA ALA A 144 17.11 2.32 -3.32
C ALA A 144 15.79 1.87 -3.97
N ILE A 145 14.69 1.90 -3.22
CA ILE A 145 13.34 1.63 -3.75
C ILE A 145 12.96 2.71 -4.77
N ALA A 146 13.24 3.98 -4.50
CA ALA A 146 12.98 5.06 -5.42
C ALA A 146 13.75 4.88 -6.74
N MET A 147 15.01 4.42 -6.69
CA MET A 147 15.77 4.06 -7.88
C MET A 147 15.08 2.94 -8.68
N ALA A 148 14.61 1.87 -8.00
CA ALA A 148 13.86 0.80 -8.66
C ALA A 148 12.55 1.30 -9.30
N LEU A 149 11.82 2.19 -8.62
CA LEU A 149 10.61 2.81 -9.15
C LEU A 149 10.94 3.69 -10.37
N ARG A 150 12.04 4.43 -10.37
CA ARG A 150 12.45 5.22 -11.55
C ARG A 150 12.71 4.36 -12.78
N ILE A 151 13.29 3.17 -12.60
CA ILE A 151 13.46 2.18 -13.67
C ILE A 151 12.09 1.64 -14.13
N ALA A 152 11.21 1.35 -13.17
CA ALA A 152 9.86 0.88 -13.48
C ALA A 152 8.97 1.94 -14.13
N THR A 153 9.31 3.23 -14.03
CA THR A 153 8.59 4.39 -14.60
C THR A 153 7.07 4.41 -14.29
N PRO A 154 6.65 4.20 -13.03
CA PRO A 154 5.24 4.24 -12.68
C PRO A 154 4.70 5.68 -12.78
N LEU A 155 3.39 5.79 -12.98
CA LEU A 155 2.72 7.08 -12.84
C LEU A 155 2.51 7.38 -11.35
N ILE A 156 3.23 8.38 -10.83
CA ILE A 156 3.00 8.94 -9.50
C ILE A 156 1.78 9.87 -9.59
N TYR A 157 0.78 9.66 -8.73
CA TYR A 157 -0.43 10.51 -8.68
C TYR A 157 -0.61 11.23 -7.34
N HIS A 158 0.18 10.87 -6.33
CA HIS A 158 0.31 11.61 -5.08
C HIS A 158 1.75 11.54 -4.59
N ASN A 159 2.27 12.66 -4.10
CA ASN A 159 3.51 12.74 -3.35
C ASN A 159 3.44 13.90 -2.36
N ASP A 160 3.75 13.62 -1.11
CA ASP A 160 3.99 14.64 -0.09
C ASP A 160 5.25 14.35 0.75
N ILE A 161 6.09 13.38 0.34
CA ILE A 161 7.37 13.13 1.00
C ILE A 161 8.30 14.32 0.78
N PRO A 162 8.85 14.92 1.86
CA PRO A 162 9.74 16.07 1.74
C PRO A 162 11.04 15.72 1.02
N ASP A 163 11.58 16.72 0.34
CA ASP A 163 12.91 16.67 -0.27
C ASP A 163 13.98 16.41 0.81
N ASP A 164 14.83 15.42 0.55
CA ASP A 164 15.98 15.08 1.39
C ASP A 164 17.22 14.92 0.49
N PRO A 165 18.29 15.72 0.69
CA PRO A 165 19.55 15.57 -0.05
C PRO A 165 20.18 14.17 0.06
N ALA A 166 19.89 13.44 1.14
CA ALA A 166 20.34 12.05 1.32
C ALA A 166 19.56 11.04 0.45
N ARG A 167 18.46 11.47 -0.18
CA ARG A 167 17.56 10.64 -1.01
C ARG A 167 17.43 11.20 -2.43
N PRO A 168 18.53 11.27 -3.21
CA PRO A 168 18.53 11.90 -4.53
C PRO A 168 17.68 11.16 -5.57
N ASN A 169 17.48 9.84 -5.44
CA ASN A 169 16.61 9.09 -6.34
C ASN A 169 15.14 9.34 -6.02
N LEU A 170 14.80 9.51 -4.73
CA LEU A 170 13.45 9.90 -4.32
C LEU A 170 13.06 11.24 -4.93
N LYS A 171 13.94 12.24 -4.82
CA LYS A 171 13.74 13.56 -5.44
C LYS A 171 13.50 13.46 -6.95
N LYS A 172 14.27 12.64 -7.66
CA LYS A 172 14.14 12.44 -9.11
C LYS A 172 12.98 11.53 -9.53
N LEU A 173 12.32 10.86 -8.58
CA LEU A 173 11.14 10.04 -8.85
C LEU A 173 9.87 10.89 -8.91
N VAL A 174 9.82 11.94 -8.09
CA VAL A 174 8.63 12.77 -7.86
C VAL A 174 8.65 14.10 -8.62
N ASN A 175 9.78 14.43 -9.27
CA ASN A 175 9.95 15.58 -10.18
C ASN A 175 10.09 15.08 -11.62
#